data_AF-A0A7J7P4P4-F1
#
_entry.id   AF-A0A7J7P4P4-F1
#
_cell.length_a   1.000
_cell.length_b   1.000
_cell.length_c   1.000
_cell.angle_alpha   90.00
_cell.angle_beta   90.00
_cell.angle_gamma   90.00
#
_symmetry.space_group_name_H-M   'P 1'
#
loop_
_entity.id
_entity.type
_entity.pdbx_description
1 polymer ?
#
loop_
_entity_poly.entity_id
_entity_poly.type
_entity_poly.pdbx_seq_one_letter_code
_entity_poly.pdbx_strand_id
1 'polypeptide(L)'
;MVSLFFIFVLVFSLVSLTCNATHVSKYPAIFVFGDSTVDPGNNNYISTILRANHKPYGRDFPTHVPTGRFTNGRLVTDFFASSLGIKELVPPYLDPTLSNEDLRTGVSFASAGSGLDDLTTVVTGVIPVSKQPKLFKEYKEKLIKIVGETEANCIIKEAMVIISAGTNDIVFSYYDSFVRRIEFSIDGYQDFLLQKLHDRIKELYDLGCRTFALPGLSPIGCLPIQMTANFENPSARTCLEEQNAHARSYNSKLEKLLPEIQVSLSGSKFIYASLYDPIIDVINNPQKYDFLVTNRGCCGSGFLDKFICDVTTLPRYPAMFVFGDSTVDPGNNDFLPTMIKSNFFPYGQNFSDHIPTGRFTNGRLIMDFLASLLGIKELVPPYIPNVVQAIKPSSLVSMLPL
;
A
#
# COMPACT_ATOMS: atom_id res chain seq x y z
N MET A 1 -30.38 16.13 -50.64
CA MET A 1 -29.09 16.12 -49.89
C MET A 1 -29.22 16.43 -48.39
N VAL A 2 -30.35 16.94 -47.90
CA VAL A 2 -30.52 17.25 -46.45
C VAL A 2 -30.87 16.01 -45.60
N SER A 3 -31.54 15.00 -46.16
CA SER A 3 -31.87 13.76 -45.41
C SER A 3 -30.69 12.84 -45.10
N LEU A 4 -29.63 12.83 -45.91
CA LEU A 4 -28.44 12.01 -45.64
C LEU A 4 -27.56 12.58 -44.51
N PHE A 5 -27.59 13.90 -44.31
CA PHE A 5 -26.81 14.57 -43.27
C PHE A 5 -27.39 14.27 -41.87
N PHE A 6 -28.72 14.16 -41.75
CA PHE A 6 -29.37 13.78 -40.49
C PHE A 6 -29.12 12.32 -40.10
N ILE A 7 -29.02 11.40 -41.06
CA ILE A 7 -28.64 10.00 -40.79
C ILE A 7 -27.17 9.91 -40.38
N PHE A 8 -26.29 10.74 -40.96
CA PHE A 8 -24.87 10.79 -40.59
C PHE A 8 -24.64 11.32 -39.16
N VAL A 9 -25.47 12.28 -38.72
CA VAL A 9 -25.43 12.79 -37.33
C VAL A 9 -26.04 11.79 -36.33
N LEU A 10 -27.08 11.04 -36.71
CA LEU A 10 -27.69 10.00 -35.88
C LEU A 10 -26.82 8.74 -35.73
N VAL A 11 -25.97 8.42 -36.71
CA VAL A 11 -24.98 7.33 -36.62
C VAL A 11 -23.71 7.76 -35.87
N PHE A 12 -23.41 9.07 -35.80
CA PHE A 12 -22.33 9.61 -34.96
C PHE A 12 -22.72 9.85 -33.49
N SER A 13 -24.00 9.74 -33.14
CA SER A 13 -24.40 9.28 -31.81
C SER A 13 -24.12 7.78 -31.67
N LEU A 14 -22.86 7.40 -31.92
CA LEU A 14 -22.28 6.23 -31.28
C LEU A 14 -22.55 6.41 -29.80
N VAL A 15 -23.29 5.43 -29.28
CA VAL A 15 -23.45 5.14 -27.87
C VAL A 15 -22.17 5.53 -27.15
N SER A 16 -22.15 6.74 -26.58
CA SER A 16 -21.28 7.00 -25.46
C SER A 16 -21.86 6.11 -24.40
N LEU A 17 -21.37 4.87 -24.32
CA LEU A 17 -21.57 3.99 -23.17
C LEU A 17 -20.91 4.73 -22.01
N THR A 18 -21.65 5.69 -21.49
CA THR A 18 -21.36 6.32 -20.22
C THR A 18 -21.44 5.19 -19.23
N CYS A 19 -20.32 4.95 -18.57
CA CYS A 19 -20.26 3.94 -17.56
C CYS A 19 -21.26 4.33 -16.47
N ASN A 20 -22.34 3.55 -16.33
CA ASN A 20 -23.30 3.70 -15.25
C ASN A 20 -22.73 3.11 -13.96
N ALA A 21 -21.48 3.46 -13.66
CA ALA A 21 -20.90 3.33 -12.34
C ALA A 21 -21.58 4.39 -11.46
N THR A 22 -22.73 4.04 -10.89
CA THR A 22 -23.35 4.77 -9.77
C THR A 22 -22.52 4.58 -8.50
N HIS A 23 -21.22 4.84 -8.59
CA HIS A 23 -20.32 4.75 -7.45
C HIS A 23 -20.20 6.13 -6.81
N VAL A 24 -20.38 6.17 -5.49
CA VAL A 24 -20.13 7.36 -4.65
C VAL A 24 -18.65 7.76 -4.70
N SER A 25 -17.77 6.81 -5.01
CA SER A 25 -16.32 6.98 -5.19
C SER A 25 -15.95 7.39 -6.62
N LYS A 26 -14.88 8.19 -6.74
CA LYS A 26 -14.24 8.58 -8.00
C LYS A 26 -13.66 7.38 -8.79
N TYR A 27 -13.32 6.29 -8.10
CA TYR A 27 -12.77 5.06 -8.69
C TYR A 27 -13.65 3.86 -8.27
N PRO A 28 -14.11 3.00 -9.19
CA PRO A 28 -14.96 1.86 -8.85
C PRO A 28 -14.18 0.68 -8.23
N ALA A 29 -12.86 0.60 -8.48
CA ALA A 29 -12.02 -0.47 -7.98
C ALA A 29 -10.57 -0.03 -7.76
N ILE A 30 -9.84 -0.82 -6.98
CA ILE A 30 -8.39 -0.69 -6.75
C ILE A 30 -7.66 -2.02 -7.03
N PHE A 31 -6.58 -1.97 -7.80
CA PHE A 31 -5.73 -3.13 -8.08
C PHE A 31 -4.30 -2.87 -7.62
N VAL A 32 -3.78 -3.75 -6.78
CA VAL A 32 -2.49 -3.52 -6.12
C VAL A 32 -1.50 -4.59 -6.55
N PHE A 33 -0.30 -4.16 -6.93
CA PHE A 33 0.81 -4.99 -7.38
C PHE A 33 2.06 -4.57 -6.61
N GLY A 34 2.96 -5.51 -6.34
CA GLY A 34 4.18 -5.20 -5.62
C GLY A 34 4.62 -6.25 -4.62
N ASP A 35 5.28 -5.78 -3.58
CA ASP A 35 5.96 -6.59 -2.57
C ASP A 35 5.28 -6.56 -1.19
N SER A 36 6.05 -6.78 -0.12
CA SER A 36 5.59 -6.87 1.27
C SER A 36 4.95 -5.58 1.76
N THR A 37 5.30 -4.43 1.18
CA THR A 37 4.72 -3.12 1.53
C THR A 37 3.23 -3.03 1.20
N VAL A 38 2.74 -3.91 0.33
CA VAL A 38 1.38 -3.89 -0.22
C VAL A 38 0.75 -5.29 -0.34
N ASP A 39 1.35 -6.32 0.26
CA ASP A 39 0.83 -7.69 0.31
C ASP A 39 -0.12 -7.91 1.51
N PRO A 40 -1.43 -8.08 1.29
CA PRO A 40 -2.39 -8.31 2.36
C PRO A 40 -2.43 -9.76 2.88
N GLY A 41 -1.68 -10.67 2.26
CA GLY A 41 -1.58 -12.08 2.65
C GLY A 41 -1.57 -13.09 1.51
N ASN A 42 -1.24 -12.72 0.27
CA ASN A 42 -1.12 -13.68 -0.84
C ASN A 42 -0.08 -14.76 -0.52
N ASN A 43 1.00 -14.39 0.19
CA ASN A 43 2.04 -15.34 0.58
C ASN A 43 1.55 -16.49 1.49
N ASN A 44 0.37 -16.36 2.12
CA ASN A 44 -0.23 -17.44 2.89
C ASN A 44 -0.67 -18.62 2.02
N TYR A 45 -0.91 -18.38 0.73
CA TYR A 45 -1.48 -19.33 -0.22
C TYR A 45 -0.44 -19.97 -1.15
N ILE A 46 0.85 -19.67 -0.95
CA ILE A 46 1.97 -20.24 -1.73
C ILE A 46 3.02 -20.82 -0.79
N SER A 47 3.84 -21.75 -1.28
CA SER A 47 4.92 -22.36 -0.50
C SER A 47 6.13 -21.43 -0.38
N THR A 48 6.18 -20.64 0.69
CA THR A 48 7.30 -19.74 1.02
C THR A 48 7.47 -19.59 2.53
N ILE A 49 8.68 -19.23 2.97
CA ILE A 49 8.95 -18.85 4.35
C ILE A 49 8.51 -17.42 4.65
N LEU A 50 8.38 -16.56 3.64
CA LEU A 50 7.98 -15.16 3.79
C LEU A 50 6.47 -15.04 4.02
N ARG A 51 6.00 -15.43 5.21
CA ARG A 51 4.60 -15.29 5.62
C ARG A 51 4.52 -14.44 6.88
N ALA A 52 3.46 -13.64 6.98
CA ALA A 52 3.16 -12.81 8.15
C ALA A 52 1.82 -13.22 8.78
N ASN A 53 1.53 -14.53 8.80
CA ASN A 53 0.32 -15.13 9.37
C ASN A 53 0.52 -15.62 10.82
N HIS A 54 1.50 -15.05 11.51
CA HIS A 54 1.85 -15.38 12.89
C HIS A 54 2.09 -14.11 13.71
N LYS A 55 2.05 -14.22 15.03
CA LYS A 55 2.37 -13.10 15.93
C LYS A 55 3.84 -12.68 15.74
N PRO A 56 4.19 -11.38 15.84
CA PRO A 56 3.37 -10.27 16.31
C PRO A 56 2.55 -9.54 15.20
N TYR A 57 2.53 -10.04 13.97
CA TYR A 57 1.74 -9.42 12.90
C TYR A 57 0.23 -9.43 13.24
N GLY A 58 -0.50 -8.45 12.72
CA GLY A 58 -1.94 -8.30 12.98
C GLY A 58 -2.33 -7.93 14.42
N ARG A 59 -1.38 -7.65 15.33
CA ARG A 59 -1.67 -7.26 16.73
C ARG A 59 -2.63 -6.06 16.83
N ASP A 60 -2.45 -5.08 15.97
CA ASP A 60 -3.20 -3.81 15.96
C ASP A 60 -4.24 -3.79 14.81
N PHE A 61 -4.39 -4.91 14.10
CA PHE A 61 -5.47 -5.10 13.13
C PHE A 61 -6.81 -5.20 13.88
N PRO A 62 -7.94 -4.75 13.30
CA PRO A 62 -9.22 -4.73 14.04
C PRO A 62 -9.66 -6.08 14.62
N THR A 63 -9.27 -7.19 14.01
CA THR A 63 -9.56 -8.54 14.52
C THR A 63 -8.52 -9.07 15.50
N HIS A 64 -7.40 -8.37 15.67
CA HIS A 64 -6.20 -8.79 16.41
C HIS A 64 -5.61 -10.13 15.93
N VAL A 65 -5.91 -10.51 14.67
CA VAL A 65 -5.47 -11.76 14.04
C VAL A 65 -4.50 -11.43 12.89
N PRO A 66 -3.34 -12.11 12.81
CA PRO A 66 -2.44 -12.00 11.66
C PRO A 66 -3.13 -12.40 10.36
N THR A 67 -3.22 -11.49 9.38
CA THR A 67 -3.84 -11.79 8.08
C THR A 67 -2.83 -12.22 7.00
N GLY A 68 -1.52 -12.20 7.28
CA GLY A 68 -0.49 -12.27 6.25
C GLY A 68 0.03 -10.91 5.78
N ARG A 69 -0.54 -9.81 6.29
CA ARG A 69 0.02 -8.47 6.14
C ARG A 69 1.35 -8.39 6.86
N PHE A 70 2.39 -7.92 6.17
CA PHE A 70 3.66 -7.55 6.78
C PHE A 70 3.46 -6.21 7.48
N THR A 71 2.62 -6.24 8.52
CA THR A 71 2.39 -5.17 9.47
C THR A 71 1.62 -5.69 10.71
N ASN A 72 1.67 -4.94 11.82
CA ASN A 72 0.77 -5.16 12.96
C ASN A 72 -0.69 -4.79 12.64
N GLY A 73 -0.96 -4.01 11.59
CA GLY A 73 -2.27 -3.45 11.31
C GLY A 73 -2.62 -3.44 9.83
N ARG A 74 -3.28 -2.36 9.39
CA ARG A 74 -3.65 -2.14 7.98
C ARG A 74 -2.43 -1.70 7.16
N LEU A 75 -2.43 -2.02 5.87
CA LEU A 75 -1.44 -1.52 4.91
C LEU A 75 -1.77 -0.09 4.48
N VAL A 76 -0.78 0.64 3.95
CA VAL A 76 -1.00 1.97 3.34
C VAL A 76 -2.06 1.90 2.24
N THR A 77 -2.11 0.80 1.49
CA THR A 77 -3.11 0.56 0.44
C THR A 77 -4.52 0.34 0.97
N ASP A 78 -4.69 -0.21 2.17
CA ASP A 78 -6.01 -0.31 2.82
C ASP A 78 -6.52 1.09 3.18
N PHE A 79 -5.67 1.92 3.78
CA PHE A 79 -6.02 3.30 4.11
C PHE A 79 -6.32 4.14 2.87
N PHE A 80 -5.54 3.95 1.80
CA PHE A 80 -5.76 4.64 0.54
C PHE A 80 -7.08 4.23 -0.13
N ALA A 81 -7.40 2.93 -0.15
CA ALA A 81 -8.66 2.42 -0.67
C ALA A 81 -9.87 2.96 0.13
N SER A 82 -9.76 3.01 1.46
CA SER A 82 -10.80 3.55 2.35
C SER A 82 -10.98 5.05 2.13
N SER A 83 -9.88 5.81 2.01
CA SER A 83 -9.91 7.26 1.78
C SER A 83 -10.52 7.63 0.42
N LEU A 84 -10.42 6.75 -0.57
CA LEU A 84 -11.08 6.91 -1.87
C LEU A 84 -12.55 6.46 -1.84
N GLY A 85 -13.04 5.87 -0.74
CA GLY A 85 -14.39 5.34 -0.63
C GLY A 85 -14.62 4.07 -1.46
N ILE A 86 -13.55 3.33 -1.78
CA ILE A 86 -13.62 2.10 -2.58
C ILE A 86 -13.98 0.92 -1.67
N LYS A 87 -13.16 0.68 -0.65
CA LYS A 87 -13.32 -0.39 0.33
C LYS A 87 -12.41 -0.18 1.54
N GLU A 88 -12.78 -0.77 2.67
CA GLU A 88 -12.01 -0.64 3.93
C GLU A 88 -10.69 -1.40 3.94
N LEU A 89 -10.65 -2.56 3.31
CA LEU A 89 -9.48 -3.46 3.27
C LEU A 89 -9.34 -4.03 1.87
N VAL A 90 -8.13 -4.03 1.33
CA VAL A 90 -7.81 -4.68 0.06
C VAL A 90 -7.43 -6.13 0.34
N PRO A 91 -8.20 -7.13 -0.13
CA PRO A 91 -7.90 -8.53 0.17
C PRO A 91 -6.89 -9.14 -0.80
N PRO A 92 -6.21 -10.24 -0.42
CA PRO A 92 -5.31 -10.96 -1.33
C PRO A 92 -6.09 -11.72 -2.39
N TYR A 93 -5.68 -11.61 -3.66
CA TYR A 93 -6.32 -12.30 -4.78
C TYR A 93 -6.35 -13.83 -4.63
N LEU A 94 -5.35 -14.42 -3.96
CA LEU A 94 -5.26 -15.86 -3.78
C LEU A 94 -6.19 -16.41 -2.68
N ASP A 95 -6.91 -15.55 -1.97
CA ASP A 95 -7.87 -15.99 -0.97
C ASP A 95 -9.06 -16.71 -1.63
N PRO A 96 -9.30 -18.00 -1.33
CA PRO A 96 -10.39 -18.75 -1.93
C PRO A 96 -11.78 -18.31 -1.42
N THR A 97 -11.83 -17.46 -0.38
CA THR A 97 -13.07 -16.98 0.25
C THR A 97 -13.52 -15.61 -0.26
N LEU A 98 -12.83 -15.03 -1.25
CA LEU A 98 -13.21 -13.75 -1.85
C LEU A 98 -14.68 -13.73 -2.31
N SER A 99 -15.41 -12.70 -1.89
CA SER A 99 -16.76 -12.48 -2.37
C SER A 99 -16.77 -11.88 -3.79
N ASN A 100 -17.93 -11.94 -4.46
CA ASN A 100 -18.10 -11.24 -5.74
C ASN A 100 -17.89 -9.73 -5.62
N GLU A 101 -18.26 -9.14 -4.48
CA GLU A 101 -18.06 -7.71 -4.22
C GLU A 101 -16.59 -7.38 -3.98
N ASP A 102 -15.84 -8.30 -3.35
CA ASP A 102 -14.38 -8.15 -3.22
C ASP A 102 -13.71 -8.12 -4.58
N LEU A 103 -14.11 -9.02 -5.47
CA LEU A 103 -13.62 -9.01 -6.84
C LEU A 103 -14.06 -7.74 -7.53
N ARG A 104 -15.34 -7.34 -7.47
CA ARG A 104 -15.84 -6.13 -8.14
C ARG A 104 -15.09 -4.84 -7.75
N THR A 105 -14.78 -4.67 -6.47
CA THR A 105 -14.10 -3.49 -5.91
C THR A 105 -12.57 -3.60 -5.91
N GLY A 106 -12.05 -4.78 -6.25
CA GLY A 106 -10.63 -5.02 -6.47
C GLY A 106 -9.85 -5.62 -5.29
N VAL A 107 -8.66 -6.08 -5.62
CA VAL A 107 -7.82 -7.00 -4.84
C VAL A 107 -6.33 -6.66 -5.00
N SER A 108 -5.48 -7.24 -4.16
CA SER A 108 -4.03 -7.18 -4.30
C SER A 108 -3.47 -8.47 -4.90
N PHE A 109 -2.56 -8.33 -5.86
CA PHE A 109 -1.73 -9.36 -6.48
C PHE A 109 -0.30 -9.37 -5.94
N ALA A 110 0.00 -8.47 -5.00
CA ALA A 110 1.33 -8.32 -4.42
C ALA A 110 1.77 -9.57 -3.65
N SER A 111 3.09 -9.79 -3.57
CA SER A 111 3.67 -10.95 -2.91
C SER A 111 4.93 -10.53 -2.16
N ALA A 112 4.95 -10.72 -0.85
CA ALA A 112 6.04 -10.26 -0.01
C ALA A 112 7.39 -10.85 -0.43
N GLY A 113 8.41 -9.99 -0.49
CA GLY A 113 9.76 -10.33 -0.97
C GLY A 113 9.94 -10.31 -2.48
N SER A 114 8.91 -9.96 -3.26
CA SER A 114 9.06 -9.80 -4.70
C SER A 114 9.89 -8.58 -5.07
N GLY A 115 10.58 -8.65 -6.21
CA GLY A 115 11.23 -7.52 -6.87
C GLY A 115 10.75 -7.36 -8.31
N LEU A 116 11.16 -6.27 -8.95
CA LEU A 116 11.00 -6.05 -10.40
C LEU A 116 11.91 -6.97 -11.22
N ASP A 117 13.03 -7.40 -10.64
CA ASP A 117 13.96 -8.39 -11.13
C ASP A 117 13.58 -9.78 -10.59
N ASP A 118 13.34 -10.73 -11.48
CA ASP A 118 12.98 -12.10 -11.10
C ASP A 118 14.04 -12.77 -10.23
N LEU A 119 15.31 -12.36 -10.35
CA LEU A 119 16.41 -12.84 -9.51
C LEU A 119 16.12 -12.66 -8.02
N THR A 120 15.45 -11.57 -7.64
CA THR A 120 15.09 -11.27 -6.23
C THR A 120 14.25 -12.36 -5.59
N THR A 121 13.46 -13.09 -6.38
CA THR A 121 12.55 -14.14 -5.87
C THR A 121 13.12 -15.54 -5.89
N VAL A 122 14.27 -15.77 -6.51
CA VAL A 122 14.82 -17.12 -6.75
C VAL A 122 14.99 -17.90 -5.45
N VAL A 123 15.45 -17.24 -4.39
CA VAL A 123 15.71 -17.87 -3.09
C VAL A 123 14.43 -18.12 -2.30
N THR A 124 13.45 -17.21 -2.40
CA THR A 124 12.27 -17.19 -1.53
C THR A 124 11.06 -17.87 -2.15
N GLY A 125 11.07 -18.12 -3.46
CA GLY A 125 9.99 -18.81 -4.19
C GLY A 125 8.68 -18.04 -4.25
N VAL A 126 8.70 -16.74 -3.94
CA VAL A 126 7.51 -15.87 -3.93
C VAL A 126 7.08 -15.50 -5.36
N ILE A 127 5.94 -14.85 -5.51
CA ILE A 127 5.44 -14.48 -6.85
C ILE A 127 6.20 -13.23 -7.32
N PRO A 128 7.07 -13.32 -8.34
CA PRO A 128 7.77 -12.14 -8.86
C PRO A 128 6.77 -11.15 -9.48
N VAL A 129 7.11 -9.86 -9.46
CA VAL A 129 6.27 -8.81 -10.03
C VAL A 129 5.99 -9.08 -11.52
N SER A 130 6.92 -9.71 -12.24
CA SER A 130 6.73 -10.18 -13.62
C SER A 130 5.52 -11.09 -13.82
N LYS A 131 5.12 -11.88 -12.81
CA LYS A 131 3.99 -12.82 -12.89
C LYS A 131 2.68 -12.24 -12.36
N GLN A 132 2.69 -11.12 -11.66
CA GLN A 132 1.47 -10.54 -11.08
C GLN A 132 0.46 -10.04 -12.14
N PRO A 133 0.87 -9.46 -13.30
CA PRO A 133 -0.06 -9.16 -14.39
C PRO A 133 -0.80 -10.39 -14.95
N LYS A 134 -0.17 -11.58 -14.88
CA LYS A 134 -0.85 -12.83 -15.26
C LYS A 134 -1.99 -13.17 -14.29
N LEU A 135 -1.76 -13.01 -12.98
CA LEU A 135 -2.83 -13.17 -11.98
C LEU A 135 -3.96 -12.16 -12.21
N PHE A 136 -3.62 -10.93 -12.61
CA PHE A 136 -4.62 -9.93 -12.97
C PHE A 136 -5.42 -10.32 -14.22
N LYS A 137 -4.79 -10.94 -15.22
CA LYS A 137 -5.51 -11.49 -16.39
C LYS A 137 -6.52 -12.57 -15.99
N GLU A 138 -6.13 -13.49 -15.11
CA GLU A 138 -7.03 -14.52 -14.57
C GLU A 138 -8.17 -13.89 -13.75
N TYR A 139 -7.85 -12.87 -12.94
CA TYR A 139 -8.84 -12.08 -12.22
C TYR A 139 -9.83 -11.39 -13.16
N LYS A 140 -9.35 -10.80 -14.27
CA LYS A 140 -10.22 -10.14 -15.27
C LYS A 140 -11.24 -11.13 -15.84
N GLU A 141 -10.84 -12.37 -16.12
CA GLU A 141 -11.77 -13.42 -16.57
C GLU A 141 -12.83 -13.76 -15.51
N LYS A 142 -12.46 -13.77 -14.22
CA LYS A 142 -13.41 -13.94 -13.11
C LYS A 142 -14.37 -12.75 -13.02
N LEU A 143 -13.86 -11.52 -13.11
CA LEU A 143 -14.68 -10.32 -13.07
C LEU A 143 -15.70 -10.29 -14.22
N ILE A 144 -15.29 -10.65 -15.44
CA ILE A 144 -16.20 -10.77 -16.60
C ILE A 144 -17.35 -11.73 -16.33
N LYS A 145 -17.10 -12.86 -15.65
CA LYS A 145 -18.17 -13.81 -15.28
C LYS A 145 -19.14 -13.26 -14.24
N ILE A 146 -18.70 -12.31 -13.41
CA ILE A 146 -19.51 -11.72 -12.33
C ILE A 146 -20.38 -10.57 -12.85
N VAL A 147 -19.79 -9.64 -13.60
CA VAL A 147 -20.45 -8.38 -13.99
C VAL A 147 -20.72 -8.25 -15.50
N GLY A 148 -20.24 -9.19 -16.31
CA GLY A 148 -20.27 -9.10 -17.78
C GLY A 148 -19.08 -8.35 -18.36
N GLU A 149 -18.80 -8.57 -19.64
CA GLU A 149 -17.59 -8.05 -20.30
C GLU A 149 -17.53 -6.52 -20.36
N THR A 150 -18.64 -5.89 -20.71
CA THR A 150 -18.73 -4.42 -20.84
C THR A 150 -18.45 -3.74 -19.50
N GLU A 151 -19.10 -4.19 -18.42
CA GLU A 151 -18.92 -3.62 -17.09
C GLU A 151 -17.53 -3.93 -16.53
N ALA A 152 -17.02 -5.16 -16.71
CA ALA A 152 -15.67 -5.52 -16.27
C ALA A 152 -14.60 -4.63 -16.92
N ASN A 153 -14.73 -4.37 -18.23
CA ASN A 153 -13.84 -3.44 -18.94
C ASN A 153 -14.00 -2.00 -18.45
N CYS A 154 -15.21 -1.54 -18.09
CA CYS A 154 -15.36 -0.23 -17.46
C CYS A 154 -14.65 -0.17 -16.11
N ILE A 155 -14.94 -1.11 -15.20
CA ILE A 155 -14.34 -1.17 -13.86
C ILE A 155 -12.81 -1.12 -13.98
N ILE A 156 -12.23 -1.93 -14.87
CA ILE A 156 -10.77 -1.98 -15.06
C ILE A 156 -10.22 -0.67 -15.62
N LYS A 157 -10.91 -0.06 -16.59
CA LYS A 157 -10.49 1.21 -17.19
C LYS A 157 -10.47 2.35 -16.18
N GLU A 158 -11.51 2.42 -15.35
CA GLU A 158 -11.68 3.49 -14.36
C GLU A 158 -11.02 3.17 -13.01
N ALA A 159 -10.42 1.99 -12.83
CA ALA A 159 -9.77 1.60 -11.58
C ALA A 159 -8.49 2.39 -11.29
N MET A 160 -8.14 2.44 -10.00
CA MET A 160 -6.84 2.88 -9.50
C MET A 160 -5.88 1.69 -9.41
N VAL A 161 -4.76 1.74 -10.15
CA VAL A 161 -3.72 0.72 -10.09
C VAL A 161 -2.55 1.22 -9.25
N ILE A 162 -2.06 0.43 -8.30
CA ILE A 162 -0.87 0.74 -7.51
C ILE A 162 0.21 -0.30 -7.80
N ILE A 163 1.44 0.14 -8.08
CA ILE A 163 2.60 -0.75 -8.25
C ILE A 163 3.72 -0.31 -7.29
N SER A 164 3.93 -1.08 -6.22
CA SER A 164 4.94 -0.80 -5.17
C SER A 164 6.00 -1.89 -5.12
N ALA A 165 7.13 -1.69 -5.81
CA ALA A 165 8.23 -2.63 -5.87
C ALA A 165 9.55 -1.90 -6.16
N GLY A 166 10.69 -2.58 -5.99
CA GLY A 166 12.03 -2.04 -6.24
C GLY A 166 12.94 -2.05 -5.01
N THR A 167 12.37 -1.97 -3.81
CA THR A 167 13.13 -1.96 -2.56
C THR A 167 13.93 -3.25 -2.40
N ASN A 168 13.30 -4.40 -2.60
CA ASN A 168 13.94 -5.70 -2.48
C ASN A 168 15.04 -5.92 -3.54
N ASP A 169 14.87 -5.36 -4.74
CA ASP A 169 15.87 -5.45 -5.81
C ASP A 169 17.17 -4.74 -5.40
N ILE A 170 17.05 -3.50 -4.93
CA ILE A 170 18.23 -2.74 -4.49
C ILE A 170 18.80 -3.38 -3.21
N VAL A 171 17.97 -3.63 -2.20
CA VAL A 171 18.45 -4.14 -0.91
C VAL A 171 19.02 -5.56 -1.04
N PHE A 172 18.24 -6.53 -1.51
CA PHE A 172 18.67 -7.93 -1.53
C PHE A 172 19.57 -8.25 -2.72
N SER A 173 19.15 -7.89 -3.93
CA SER A 173 19.86 -8.31 -5.16
C SER A 173 21.12 -7.49 -5.43
N TYR A 174 21.14 -6.21 -5.05
CA TYR A 174 22.30 -5.34 -5.23
C TYR A 174 23.18 -5.25 -3.98
N TYR A 175 22.65 -4.90 -2.80
CA TYR A 175 23.46 -4.71 -1.59
C TYR A 175 23.82 -6.01 -0.88
N ASP A 176 22.84 -6.85 -0.52
CA ASP A 176 23.09 -7.96 0.41
C ASP A 176 23.71 -9.19 -0.26
N SER A 177 23.24 -9.59 -1.44
CA SER A 177 23.72 -10.78 -2.16
C SER A 177 24.91 -10.51 -3.08
N PHE A 178 25.20 -9.24 -3.38
CA PHE A 178 26.24 -8.78 -4.31
C PHE A 178 26.14 -9.30 -5.77
N VAL A 179 25.15 -10.14 -6.11
CA VAL A 179 25.05 -10.77 -7.44
C VAL A 179 24.93 -9.70 -8.54
N ARG A 180 24.03 -8.72 -8.36
CA ARG A 180 23.83 -7.67 -9.38
C ARG A 180 24.93 -6.61 -9.40
N ARG A 181 25.74 -6.49 -8.36
CA ARG A 181 26.92 -5.61 -8.36
C ARG A 181 28.02 -6.10 -9.30
N ILE A 182 28.07 -7.39 -9.59
CA ILE A 182 29.04 -7.97 -10.53
C ILE A 182 28.66 -7.61 -11.97
N GLU A 183 27.36 -7.48 -12.24
CA GLU A 183 26.82 -7.26 -13.59
C GLU A 183 26.54 -5.79 -13.90
N PHE A 184 26.20 -4.99 -12.88
CA PHE A 184 25.73 -3.62 -13.06
C PHE A 184 26.40 -2.63 -12.09
N SER A 185 26.64 -1.41 -12.58
CA SER A 185 26.70 -0.24 -11.71
C SER A 185 25.31 0.01 -11.10
N ILE A 186 25.24 0.72 -9.97
CA ILE A 186 23.94 1.01 -9.35
C ILE A 186 23.03 1.79 -10.30
N ASP A 187 23.61 2.74 -11.04
CA ASP A 187 22.91 3.56 -12.02
C ASP A 187 22.29 2.70 -13.14
N GLY A 188 23.08 1.78 -13.71
CA GLY A 188 22.61 0.85 -14.74
C GLY A 188 21.61 -0.18 -14.22
N TYR A 189 21.74 -0.61 -12.96
CA TYR A 189 20.75 -1.50 -12.35
C TYR A 189 19.41 -0.80 -12.13
N GLN A 190 19.41 0.47 -11.72
CA GLN A 190 18.19 1.27 -11.62
C GLN A 190 17.48 1.41 -12.97
N ASP A 191 18.23 1.66 -14.05
CA ASP A 191 17.66 1.73 -15.41
C ASP A 191 17.05 0.40 -15.84
N PHE A 192 17.72 -0.72 -15.52
CA PHE A 192 17.20 -2.05 -15.76
C PHE A 192 15.88 -2.29 -15.01
N LEU A 193 15.80 -1.93 -13.72
CA LEU A 193 14.58 -2.07 -12.91
C LEU A 193 13.43 -1.19 -13.45
N LEU A 194 13.73 0.04 -13.86
CA LEU A 194 12.73 0.95 -14.43
C LEU A 194 12.21 0.48 -15.78
N GLN A 195 13.05 -0.15 -16.61
CA GLN A 195 12.59 -0.82 -17.82
C GLN A 195 11.66 -1.98 -17.50
N LYS A 196 11.97 -2.81 -16.48
CA LYS A 196 11.08 -3.89 -16.04
C LYS A 196 9.73 -3.34 -15.57
N LEU A 197 9.74 -2.27 -14.77
CA LEU A 197 8.52 -1.58 -14.32
C LEU A 197 7.69 -1.07 -15.51
N HIS A 198 8.33 -0.42 -16.48
CA HIS A 198 7.67 0.04 -17.70
C HIS A 198 7.01 -1.12 -18.46
N ASP A 199 7.68 -2.27 -18.59
CA ASP A 199 7.09 -3.45 -19.23
C ASP A 199 5.85 -3.94 -18.46
N ARG A 200 5.86 -3.91 -17.12
CA ARG A 200 4.70 -4.30 -16.30
C ARG A 200 3.53 -3.34 -16.47
N ILE A 201 3.80 -2.03 -16.50
CA ILE A 201 2.80 -1.00 -16.75
C ILE A 201 2.14 -1.23 -18.11
N LYS A 202 2.94 -1.51 -19.15
CA LYS A 202 2.44 -1.77 -20.49
C LYS A 202 1.51 -2.99 -20.53
N GLU A 203 1.90 -4.10 -19.90
CA GLU A 203 1.03 -5.27 -19.81
C GLU A 203 -0.32 -4.97 -19.14
N LEU A 204 -0.31 -4.23 -18.03
CA LEU A 204 -1.54 -3.84 -17.33
C LEU A 204 -2.39 -2.85 -18.14
N TYR A 205 -1.73 -1.94 -18.86
CA TYR A 205 -2.39 -1.03 -19.79
C TYR A 205 -3.06 -1.79 -20.94
N ASP A 206 -2.40 -2.79 -21.51
CA ASP A 206 -2.95 -3.65 -22.57
C ASP A 206 -4.13 -4.48 -22.05
N LEU A 207 -4.16 -4.78 -20.74
CA LEU A 207 -5.30 -5.43 -20.06
C LEU A 207 -6.46 -4.48 -19.75
N GLY A 208 -6.28 -3.16 -19.95
CA GLY A 208 -7.33 -2.15 -19.88
C GLY A 208 -7.12 -1.08 -18.81
N CYS A 209 -6.12 -1.20 -17.95
CA CYS A 209 -5.88 -0.23 -16.87
C CYS A 209 -5.47 1.14 -17.44
N ARG A 210 -5.95 2.24 -16.84
CA ARG A 210 -5.60 3.59 -17.31
C ARG A 210 -5.04 4.52 -16.24
N THR A 211 -5.39 4.35 -14.97
CA THR A 211 -4.85 5.21 -13.90
C THR A 211 -3.89 4.43 -13.02
N PHE A 212 -2.64 4.90 -12.93
CA PHE A 212 -1.58 4.24 -12.18
C PHE A 212 -0.98 5.20 -11.14
N ALA A 213 -0.82 4.72 -9.91
CA ALA A 213 -0.09 5.37 -8.83
C ALA A 213 1.17 4.57 -8.49
N LEU A 214 2.33 5.21 -8.60
CA LEU A 214 3.63 4.58 -8.48
C LEU A 214 4.40 5.25 -7.35
N PRO A 215 4.47 4.61 -6.17
CA PRO A 215 5.36 5.06 -5.12
C PRO A 215 6.83 4.94 -5.54
N GLY A 216 7.61 5.95 -5.19
CA GLY A 216 9.07 5.84 -5.18
C GLY A 216 9.56 4.93 -4.05
N LEU A 217 10.85 4.64 -4.04
CA LEU A 217 11.53 3.94 -2.95
C LEU A 217 11.53 4.80 -1.68
N SER A 218 11.37 4.12 -0.54
CA SER A 218 11.60 4.69 0.79
C SER A 218 13.10 4.95 1.02
N PRO A 219 13.50 5.62 2.12
CA PRO A 219 14.89 5.73 2.56
C PRO A 219 15.47 4.35 2.93
N ILE A 220 15.91 3.58 1.94
CA ILE A 220 16.32 2.18 2.12
C ILE A 220 17.53 2.01 3.06
N GLY A 221 18.41 3.01 3.13
CA GLY A 221 19.56 3.00 4.04
C GLY A 221 19.16 3.17 5.51
N CYS A 222 17.93 3.61 5.77
CA CYS A 222 17.36 3.71 7.12
C CYS A 222 16.59 2.45 7.53
N LEU A 223 16.52 1.41 6.69
CA LEU A 223 15.90 0.14 7.10
C LEU A 223 16.75 -0.49 8.21
N PRO A 224 16.15 -0.95 9.34
CA PRO A 224 16.90 -1.54 10.45
C PRO A 224 17.82 -2.70 10.05
N ILE A 225 17.39 -3.51 9.06
CA ILE A 225 18.20 -4.58 8.51
C ILE A 225 19.49 -4.05 7.85
N GLN A 226 19.41 -2.95 7.09
CA GLN A 226 20.57 -2.37 6.42
C GLN A 226 21.52 -1.70 7.42
N MET A 227 20.98 -0.97 8.40
CA MET A 227 21.80 -0.40 9.48
C MET A 227 22.52 -1.47 10.30
N THR A 228 21.93 -2.66 10.46
CA THR A 228 22.55 -3.80 11.15
C THR A 228 23.56 -4.53 10.27
N ALA A 229 23.24 -4.73 8.98
CA ALA A 229 24.09 -5.43 8.02
C ALA A 229 25.37 -4.65 7.65
N ASN A 230 25.43 -3.34 7.94
CA ASN A 230 26.66 -2.56 7.74
C ASN A 230 27.79 -2.93 8.74
N PHE A 231 27.51 -3.75 9.77
CA PHE A 231 28.47 -4.20 10.81
C PHE A 231 29.24 -3.08 11.52
N GLU A 232 28.84 -1.82 11.37
CA GLU A 232 29.30 -0.70 12.17
C GLU A 232 28.79 -0.82 13.61
N ASN A 233 29.25 0.08 14.48
CA ASN A 233 29.00 0.04 15.93
C ASN A 233 27.53 -0.31 16.24
N PRO A 234 27.23 -1.50 16.82
CA PRO A 234 25.86 -1.96 17.06
C PRO A 234 25.01 -1.03 17.94
N SER A 235 25.68 -0.16 18.71
CA SER A 235 25.04 0.84 19.56
C SER A 235 24.70 2.15 18.84
N ALA A 236 25.30 2.42 17.68
CA ALA A 236 25.11 3.64 16.87
C ALA A 236 24.57 3.28 15.48
N ARG A 237 23.33 2.76 15.42
CA ARG A 237 22.63 2.51 14.16
C ARG A 237 22.21 3.83 13.53
N THR A 238 22.87 4.19 12.44
CA THR A 238 22.59 5.37 11.64
C THR A 238 22.23 4.96 10.23
N CYS A 239 21.39 5.76 9.57
CA CYS A 239 21.06 5.55 8.18
C CYS A 239 22.31 5.52 7.29
N LEU A 240 22.29 4.65 6.29
CA LEU A 240 23.36 4.55 5.29
C LEU A 240 23.11 5.56 4.17
N GLU A 241 23.79 6.70 4.22
CA GLU A 241 23.56 7.82 3.31
C GLU A 241 23.79 7.49 1.83
N GLU A 242 24.75 6.62 1.53
CA GLU A 242 24.98 6.14 0.15
C GLU A 242 23.74 5.42 -0.40
N GLN A 243 23.15 4.50 0.36
CA GLN A 243 21.96 3.77 -0.08
C GLN A 243 20.75 4.71 -0.20
N ASN A 244 20.62 5.65 0.73
CA ASN A 244 19.61 6.70 0.68
C ASN A 244 19.76 7.60 -0.56
N ALA A 245 20.99 7.95 -0.94
CA ALA A 245 21.26 8.68 -2.17
C ALA A 245 20.85 7.89 -3.42
N HIS A 246 21.08 6.57 -3.43
CA HIS A 246 20.62 5.70 -4.51
C HIS A 246 19.10 5.58 -4.59
N ALA A 247 18.39 5.51 -3.45
CA ALA A 247 16.93 5.57 -3.44
C ALA A 247 16.40 6.89 -4.03
N ARG A 248 16.98 8.04 -3.65
CA ARG A 248 16.61 9.34 -4.24
C ARG A 248 16.92 9.41 -5.74
N SER A 249 18.03 8.82 -6.17
CA SER A 249 18.39 8.74 -7.60
C SER A 249 17.37 7.93 -8.40
N TYR A 250 17.00 6.73 -7.92
CA TYR A 250 15.94 5.93 -8.52
C TYR A 250 14.61 6.70 -8.61
N ASN A 251 14.23 7.38 -7.52
CA ASN A 251 13.00 8.18 -7.47
C ASN A 251 13.00 9.31 -8.51
N SER A 252 14.11 10.03 -8.64
CA SER A 252 14.26 11.07 -9.66
C SER A 252 14.15 10.51 -11.09
N LYS A 253 14.69 9.31 -11.35
CA LYS A 253 14.54 8.64 -12.63
C LYS A 253 13.08 8.22 -12.88
N LEU A 254 12.41 7.67 -11.86
CA LEU A 254 10.99 7.31 -11.95
C LEU A 254 10.12 8.53 -12.27
N GLU A 255 10.30 9.64 -11.55
CA GLU A 255 9.56 10.89 -11.78
C GLU A 255 9.70 11.42 -13.21
N LYS A 256 10.86 11.24 -13.84
CA LYS A 256 11.11 11.59 -15.25
C LYS A 256 10.46 10.59 -16.22
N LEU A 257 10.52 9.31 -15.90
CA LEU A 257 9.98 8.24 -16.74
C LEU A 257 8.45 8.30 -16.85
N LEU A 258 7.73 8.63 -15.77
CA LEU A 258 6.26 8.60 -15.77
C LEU A 258 5.61 9.51 -16.83
N PRO A 259 6.01 10.78 -17.01
CA PRO A 259 5.54 11.62 -18.12
C PRO A 259 5.84 11.02 -19.50
N GLU A 260 7.02 10.42 -19.69
CA GLU A 260 7.42 9.81 -20.97
C GLU A 260 6.51 8.62 -21.32
N ILE A 261 6.26 7.75 -20.33
CA ILE A 261 5.32 6.64 -20.47
C ILE A 261 3.92 7.18 -20.79
N GLN A 262 3.46 8.22 -20.08
CA GLN A 262 2.13 8.79 -20.30
C GLN A 262 1.91 9.28 -21.73
N VAL A 263 2.94 9.87 -22.34
CA VAL A 263 2.89 10.31 -23.75
C VAL A 263 2.73 9.11 -24.69
N SER A 264 3.39 7.99 -24.40
CA SER A 264 3.32 6.78 -25.23
C SER A 264 2.03 5.95 -25.02
N LEU A 265 1.39 6.06 -23.85
CA LEU A 265 0.21 5.28 -23.48
C LEU A 265 -1.04 6.18 -23.45
N SER A 266 -1.60 6.45 -24.62
CA SER A 266 -2.73 7.37 -24.79
C SER A 266 -3.91 7.12 -23.84
N GLY A 267 -4.36 8.17 -23.16
CA GLY A 267 -5.49 8.10 -22.22
C GLY A 267 -5.16 7.46 -20.88
N SER A 268 -3.89 7.15 -20.63
CA SER A 268 -3.41 6.80 -19.29
C SER A 268 -3.16 8.05 -18.43
N LYS A 269 -3.08 7.83 -17.11
CA LYS A 269 -2.79 8.83 -16.10
C LYS A 269 -1.78 8.21 -15.13
N PHE A 270 -0.66 8.88 -14.91
CA PHE A 270 0.36 8.45 -13.97
C PHE A 270 0.47 9.43 -12.81
N ILE A 271 0.51 8.88 -11.61
CA ILE A 271 0.64 9.62 -10.35
C ILE A 271 1.91 9.11 -9.67
N TYR A 272 2.89 9.99 -9.49
CA TYR A 272 4.00 9.69 -8.61
C TYR A 272 3.57 9.89 -7.16
N ALA A 273 3.81 8.88 -6.31
CA ALA A 273 3.58 8.99 -4.88
C ALA A 273 4.92 9.11 -4.14
N SER A 274 5.24 10.31 -3.66
CA SER A 274 6.46 10.52 -2.86
C SER A 274 6.34 9.81 -1.51
N LEU A 275 7.13 8.75 -1.33
CA LEU A 275 7.27 8.05 -0.04
C LEU A 275 8.51 8.50 0.74
N TYR A 276 9.53 9.02 0.06
CA TYR A 276 10.84 9.26 0.67
C TYR A 276 10.78 10.34 1.75
N ASP A 277 10.26 11.52 1.41
CA ASP A 277 10.28 12.68 2.29
C ASP A 277 9.40 12.52 3.53
N PRO A 278 8.17 11.97 3.44
CA PRO A 278 7.39 11.70 4.64
C PRO A 278 8.10 10.73 5.59
N ILE A 279 8.72 9.68 5.07
CA ILE A 279 9.42 8.68 5.91
C ILE A 279 10.67 9.32 6.54
N ILE A 280 11.45 10.11 5.80
CA ILE A 280 12.64 10.75 6.38
C ILE A 280 12.28 11.81 7.42
N ASP A 281 11.17 12.53 7.26
CA ASP A 281 10.68 13.47 8.28
C ASP A 281 10.33 12.75 9.57
N VAL A 282 9.70 11.57 9.48
CA VAL A 282 9.39 10.75 10.65
C VAL A 282 10.67 10.24 11.33
N ILE A 283 11.66 9.79 10.55
CA ILE A 283 12.95 9.31 11.07
C ILE A 283 13.68 10.42 11.83
N ASN A 284 13.71 11.62 11.28
CA ASN A 284 14.45 12.77 11.82
C ASN A 284 13.70 13.50 12.93
N ASN A 285 12.36 13.48 12.90
CA ASN A 285 11.49 14.16 13.85
C ASN A 285 10.54 13.18 14.56
N PRO A 286 11.03 12.09 15.19
CA PRO A 286 10.17 11.01 15.69
C PRO A 286 9.17 11.46 16.76
N GLN A 287 9.56 12.42 17.61
CA GLN A 287 8.68 12.96 18.65
C GLN A 287 7.47 13.73 18.09
N LYS A 288 7.55 14.25 16.86
CA LYS A 288 6.39 14.88 16.17
C LYS A 288 5.29 13.86 15.85
N TYR A 289 5.68 12.58 15.79
CA TYR A 289 4.84 11.44 15.40
C TYR A 289 4.75 10.38 16.50
N ASP A 290 5.13 10.74 17.73
CA ASP A 290 5.11 9.88 18.92
C ASP A 290 5.97 8.60 18.84
N PHE A 291 6.97 8.60 17.97
CA PHE A 291 7.96 7.53 17.94
C PHE A 291 9.06 7.76 18.96
N LEU A 292 9.41 6.66 19.64
CA LEU A 292 10.55 6.63 20.55
C LEU A 292 11.80 6.09 19.86
N VAL A 293 11.61 5.19 18.88
CA VAL A 293 12.70 4.46 18.23
C VAL A 293 12.48 4.43 16.73
N THR A 294 13.41 4.98 15.95
CA THR A 294 13.37 4.99 14.48
C THR A 294 14.48 4.18 13.84
N ASN A 295 15.40 3.61 14.61
CA ASN A 295 16.58 2.92 14.08
C ASN A 295 16.65 1.44 14.46
N ARG A 296 15.55 0.86 14.95
CA ARG A 296 15.46 -0.56 15.32
C ARG A 296 14.10 -1.12 14.95
N GLY A 297 14.08 -2.41 14.60
CA GLY A 297 12.85 -3.15 14.42
C GLY A 297 12.12 -3.39 15.74
N CYS A 298 10.79 -3.46 15.69
CA CYS A 298 9.93 -3.81 16.82
C CYS A 298 10.11 -5.27 17.29
N CYS A 299 10.42 -6.14 16.34
CA CYS A 299 10.71 -7.56 16.52
C CYS A 299 12.10 -7.87 15.94
N GLY A 300 12.73 -8.95 16.40
CA GLY A 300 14.15 -9.25 16.12
C GLY A 300 15.03 -8.99 17.34
N SER A 301 16.20 -9.63 17.40
CA SER A 301 17.07 -9.55 18.59
C SER A 301 17.82 -8.22 18.69
N GLY A 302 17.58 -7.27 17.79
CA GLY A 302 18.44 -6.14 17.53
C GLY A 302 19.73 -6.64 16.89
N PHE A 303 20.54 -7.42 17.59
CA PHE A 303 21.84 -7.91 17.10
C PHE A 303 21.78 -8.72 15.79
N LEU A 304 20.66 -9.40 15.51
CA LEU A 304 20.40 -10.15 14.29
C LEU A 304 18.93 -9.89 13.90
N ASP A 305 18.68 -8.76 13.25
CA ASP A 305 17.36 -8.48 12.68
C ASP A 305 17.11 -9.50 11.55
N LYS A 306 16.21 -10.45 11.78
CA LYS A 306 15.79 -11.43 10.76
C LYS A 306 14.80 -10.76 9.81
N PHE A 307 14.77 -11.19 8.54
CA PHE A 307 13.81 -10.72 7.53
C PHE A 307 12.33 -10.89 7.92
N ILE A 308 12.03 -11.67 8.98
CA ILE A 308 10.71 -11.96 9.52
C ILE A 308 10.76 -11.86 11.05
N CYS A 309 9.69 -11.38 11.69
CA CYS A 309 9.55 -11.44 13.14
C CYS A 309 9.57 -12.89 13.67
N ASP A 310 10.35 -13.14 14.71
CA ASP A 310 10.32 -14.41 15.46
C ASP A 310 9.10 -14.45 16.39
N VAL A 311 8.40 -15.58 16.40
CA VAL A 311 7.18 -15.84 17.21
C VAL A 311 7.45 -15.64 18.71
N THR A 312 8.71 -15.78 19.14
CA THR A 312 9.12 -15.75 20.54
C THR A 312 9.47 -14.34 21.07
N THR A 313 9.60 -13.34 20.19
CA THR A 313 10.00 -11.98 20.59
C THR A 313 8.80 -11.10 20.88
N LEU A 314 8.57 -10.78 22.17
CA LEU A 314 7.62 -9.73 22.55
C LEU A 314 8.14 -8.35 22.08
N PRO A 315 7.29 -7.52 21.46
CA PRO A 315 7.61 -6.14 21.11
C PRO A 315 8.18 -5.39 22.31
N ARG A 316 9.42 -4.90 22.19
CA ARG A 316 10.11 -4.26 23.34
C ARG A 316 9.80 -2.76 23.48
N TYR A 317 9.41 -2.08 22.40
CA TYR A 317 9.17 -0.64 22.36
C TYR A 317 8.14 -0.28 21.27
N PRO A 318 7.43 0.86 21.39
CA PRO A 318 6.84 1.54 20.22
C PRO A 318 7.98 2.02 19.32
N ALA A 319 8.04 1.54 18.07
CA ALA A 319 9.13 1.81 17.15
C ALA A 319 8.59 2.06 15.75
N MET A 320 9.05 3.13 15.09
CA MET A 320 8.65 3.52 13.72
C MET A 320 8.70 2.35 12.73
N PHE A 321 9.67 1.47 12.93
CA PHE A 321 9.78 0.21 12.23
C PHE A 321 9.27 -0.95 13.09
N VAL A 322 8.02 -0.88 13.53
CA VAL A 322 7.18 -2.04 13.33
C VAL A 322 6.90 -2.04 11.84
N PHE A 323 6.76 -3.20 11.22
CA PHE A 323 5.95 -3.18 10.02
C PHE A 323 4.57 -2.55 10.43
N GLY A 324 4.36 -1.24 10.21
CA GLY A 324 3.22 -0.40 10.65
C GLY A 324 3.25 0.25 12.06
N ASP A 325 3.25 1.58 12.17
CA ASP A 325 2.84 2.26 13.41
C ASP A 325 2.27 3.70 13.24
N SER A 326 1.78 4.21 14.38
CA SER A 326 1.07 5.44 14.81
C SER A 326 0.91 6.70 13.93
N THR A 327 1.52 6.79 12.75
CA THR A 327 1.36 7.93 11.83
C THR A 327 0.01 8.00 11.12
N VAL A 328 -0.82 6.95 11.27
CA VAL A 328 -2.06 6.74 10.53
C VAL A 328 -3.28 6.56 11.41
N ASP A 329 -3.19 6.73 12.74
CA ASP A 329 -4.36 6.65 13.62
C ASP A 329 -5.10 8.00 13.68
N PRO A 330 -6.24 8.17 12.98
CA PRO A 330 -7.07 9.37 13.05
C PRO A 330 -7.85 9.54 14.37
N GLY A 331 -7.66 8.65 15.34
CA GLY A 331 -8.21 8.72 16.68
C GLY A 331 -9.15 7.59 17.06
N ASN A 332 -8.86 6.40 16.56
CA ASN A 332 -9.64 5.20 16.82
C ASN A 332 -9.46 4.70 18.26
N ASN A 333 -8.27 4.91 18.83
CA ASN A 333 -7.94 4.46 20.19
C ASN A 333 -8.87 5.00 21.28
N ASP A 334 -9.48 6.18 21.09
CA ASP A 334 -10.43 6.75 22.04
C ASP A 334 -11.68 5.89 22.24
N PHE A 335 -12.03 5.12 21.22
CA PHE A 335 -13.21 4.26 21.15
C PHE A 335 -12.92 2.80 21.51
N LEU A 336 -11.66 2.46 21.79
CA LEU A 336 -11.26 1.13 22.23
C LEU A 336 -11.19 1.06 23.77
N PRO A 337 -11.39 -0.12 24.39
CA PRO A 337 -11.21 -0.34 25.82
C PRO A 337 -9.72 -0.40 26.18
N THR A 338 -9.01 0.70 25.90
CA THR A 338 -7.58 0.88 26.15
C THR A 338 -7.33 2.07 27.07
N MET A 339 -6.23 2.02 27.81
CA MET A 339 -5.73 3.15 28.61
C MET A 339 -4.99 4.19 27.76
N ILE A 340 -4.75 3.88 26.48
CA ILE A 340 -3.99 4.70 25.54
C ILE A 340 -5.00 5.51 24.72
N LYS A 341 -5.52 6.60 25.29
CA LYS A 341 -6.42 7.57 24.63
C LYS A 341 -5.68 8.87 24.35
N SER A 342 -6.17 9.69 23.42
CA SER A 342 -5.64 11.04 23.16
C SER A 342 -6.75 12.09 23.04
N ASN A 343 -7.90 11.81 23.64
CA ASN A 343 -8.97 12.78 23.91
C ASN A 343 -8.64 13.81 25.01
N PHE A 344 -7.37 14.15 25.22
CA PHE A 344 -6.92 15.11 26.23
C PHE A 344 -5.74 15.96 25.74
N PHE A 345 -5.53 17.14 26.32
CA PHE A 345 -4.39 18.00 25.99
C PHE A 345 -3.04 17.34 26.38
N PRO A 346 -1.96 17.49 25.61
CA PRO A 346 -1.75 18.56 24.61
C PRO A 346 -2.22 18.21 23.20
N TYR A 347 -2.83 17.04 22.97
CA TYR A 347 -3.29 16.61 21.66
C TYR A 347 -4.41 17.52 21.13
N GLY A 348 -4.41 17.83 19.84
CA GLY A 348 -5.38 18.76 19.23
C GLY A 348 -5.15 20.26 19.49
N GLN A 349 -4.14 20.64 20.29
CA GLN A 349 -3.96 22.01 20.77
C GLN A 349 -3.67 23.03 19.65
N ASN A 350 -3.03 22.60 18.56
CA ASN A 350 -2.65 23.48 17.45
C ASN A 350 -3.64 23.42 16.26
N PHE A 351 -4.78 22.74 16.40
CA PHE A 351 -5.85 22.77 15.40
C PHE A 351 -6.66 24.06 15.54
N SER A 352 -7.34 24.49 14.46
CA SER A 352 -8.13 25.72 14.43
C SER A 352 -9.12 25.83 15.60
N ASP A 353 -9.63 24.68 16.03
CA ASP A 353 -10.71 24.60 16.99
C ASP A 353 -10.19 24.40 18.44
N HIS A 354 -8.88 24.16 18.61
CA HIS A 354 -8.20 23.97 19.90
C HIS A 354 -8.81 22.88 20.82
N ILE A 355 -9.35 21.82 20.21
CA ILE A 355 -10.00 20.70 20.91
C ILE A 355 -9.16 19.43 20.72
N PRO A 356 -8.99 18.57 21.76
CA PRO A 356 -8.41 17.25 21.60
C PRO A 356 -9.13 16.43 20.54
N THR A 357 -8.38 16.04 19.50
CA THR A 357 -8.93 15.39 18.31
C THR A 357 -8.98 13.86 18.44
N GLY A 358 -8.47 13.31 19.53
CA GLY A 358 -8.26 11.87 19.69
C GLY A 358 -7.10 11.33 18.87
N ARG A 359 -6.38 12.20 18.17
CA ARG A 359 -5.13 11.88 17.50
C ARG A 359 -4.01 12.08 18.49
N PHE A 360 -3.02 11.21 18.49
CA PHE A 360 -1.83 11.42 19.31
C PHE A 360 -0.92 12.57 18.82
N THR A 361 -1.39 13.42 17.89
CA THR A 361 -0.60 14.53 17.34
C THR A 361 -1.31 15.88 17.42
N ASN A 362 -0.54 16.94 17.23
CA ASN A 362 -0.98 18.33 17.11
C ASN A 362 -1.04 18.83 15.67
N GLY A 363 -1.01 17.93 14.68
CA GLY A 363 -1.07 18.30 13.26
C GLY A 363 -1.63 17.22 12.34
N ARG A 364 -1.46 17.42 11.03
CA ARG A 364 -1.86 16.49 9.97
C ARG A 364 -1.04 15.18 10.05
N LEU A 365 -1.72 14.04 9.99
CA LEU A 365 -1.15 12.69 9.81
C LEU A 365 -0.58 12.53 8.40
N ILE A 366 0.28 11.53 8.17
CA ILE A 366 0.75 11.20 6.81
C ILE A 366 -0.44 10.99 5.85
N MET A 367 -1.53 10.43 6.37
CA MET A 367 -2.78 10.25 5.64
C MET A 367 -3.48 11.57 5.27
N ASP A 368 -3.38 12.61 6.10
CA ASP A 368 -3.98 13.92 5.79
C ASP A 368 -3.19 14.65 4.69
N PHE A 369 -1.88 14.38 4.57
CA PHE A 369 -1.07 14.88 3.46
C PHE A 369 -1.43 14.15 2.17
N LEU A 370 -1.53 12.82 2.20
CA LEU A 370 -2.00 12.03 1.05
C LEU A 370 -3.41 12.41 0.62
N ALA A 371 -4.33 12.62 1.57
CA ALA A 371 -5.69 13.11 1.31
C ALA A 371 -5.67 14.50 0.65
N SER A 372 -4.81 15.41 1.13
CA SER A 372 -4.69 16.76 0.55
C SER A 372 -4.17 16.75 -0.90
N LEU A 373 -3.26 15.83 -1.24
CA LEU A 373 -2.77 15.63 -2.61
C LEU A 373 -3.86 15.12 -3.55
N LEU A 374 -4.92 14.51 -3.01
CA LEU A 374 -6.09 14.03 -3.75
C LEU A 374 -7.24 15.04 -3.78
N GLY A 375 -7.05 16.25 -3.24
CA GLY A 375 -8.07 17.29 -3.15
C GLY A 375 -9.06 17.13 -2.00
N ILE A 376 -8.81 16.20 -1.08
CA ILE A 376 -9.61 16.01 0.14
C ILE A 376 -9.07 17.00 1.18
N LYS A 377 -9.87 18.04 1.47
CA LYS A 377 -9.45 19.14 2.35
C LYS A 377 -9.57 18.82 3.84
N GLU A 378 -10.42 17.85 4.17
CA GLU A 378 -10.71 17.42 5.53
C GLU A 378 -9.65 16.43 6.05
N LEU A 379 -9.52 16.40 7.37
CA LEU A 379 -8.66 15.43 8.05
C LEU A 379 -9.34 14.06 8.02
N VAL A 380 -8.58 12.98 7.86
CA VAL A 380 -9.09 11.61 7.83
C VAL A 380 -9.76 11.30 9.18
N PRO A 381 -11.07 10.97 9.26
CA PRO A 381 -11.75 10.79 10.54
C PRO A 381 -11.49 9.41 11.19
N PRO A 382 -11.70 9.24 12.51
CA PRO A 382 -11.73 7.93 13.14
C PRO A 382 -12.87 7.08 12.57
N TYR A 383 -12.59 5.81 12.29
CA TYR A 383 -13.54 4.88 11.65
C TYR A 383 -14.32 4.05 12.67
N ILE A 384 -13.80 3.84 13.89
CA ILE A 384 -14.53 3.12 14.96
C ILE A 384 -15.89 3.73 15.32
N PRO A 385 -16.08 5.07 15.42
CA PRO A 385 -17.41 5.62 15.73
C PRO A 385 -18.50 5.18 14.74
N ASN A 386 -18.16 5.00 13.47
CA ASN A 386 -19.09 4.56 12.43
C ASN A 386 -19.42 3.06 12.52
N VAL A 387 -18.48 2.24 13.01
CA VAL A 387 -18.70 0.81 13.27
C VAL A 387 -19.64 0.60 14.46
N VAL A 388 -19.53 1.41 15.52
CA VAL A 388 -20.43 1.33 16.69
C VAL A 388 -21.86 1.75 16.34
N GLN A 389 -22.06 2.68 15.40
CA GLN A 389 -23.41 3.02 14.91
C GLN A 389 -24.01 1.95 13.99
N ALA A 390 -23.17 1.19 13.26
CA ALA A 390 -23.60 0.07 12.41
C ALA A 390 -24.01 -1.18 13.24
N ILE A 391 -23.57 -1.26 14.50
CA ILE A 391 -23.99 -2.29 15.47
C ILE A 391 -25.03 -1.66 16.42
N LYS A 392 -26.13 -1.14 15.88
CA LYS A 392 -27.36 -1.06 16.67
C LYS A 392 -28.05 -2.43 16.57
N PRO A 393 -28.33 -3.12 17.68
CA PRO A 393 -29.17 -4.31 17.64
C PRO A 393 -30.59 -3.86 17.30
N SER A 394 -30.96 -3.94 16.02
CA SER A 394 -32.35 -4.02 15.62
C SER A 394 -32.91 -5.37 16.08
N SER A 395 -33.94 -5.27 16.93
CA SER A 395 -34.87 -6.35 17.29
C SER A 395 -34.26 -7.63 17.87
N LEU A 396 -34.15 -7.68 19.20
CA LEU A 396 -34.50 -8.92 19.91
C LEU A 396 -35.44 -8.58 21.07
N VAL A 397 -36.70 -8.86 20.74
CA VAL A 397 -37.92 -8.90 21.51
C VAL A 397 -37.73 -9.49 22.91
N SER A 398 -38.36 -8.80 23.87
CA SER A 398 -38.77 -9.27 25.19
C SER A 398 -39.30 -10.70 25.23
N MET A 399 -38.80 -11.54 26.14
CA MET A 399 -39.61 -12.48 26.95
C MET A 399 -38.87 -12.83 28.25
N LEU A 400 -39.15 -12.06 29.31
CA LEU A 400 -39.82 -12.45 30.57
C LEU A 400 -39.28 -13.66 31.43
N PRO A 401 -39.65 -13.76 32.73
CA PRO A 401 -38.72 -13.54 33.86
C PRO A 401 -38.67 -14.67 34.91
N LEU A 402 -37.66 -14.56 35.80
CA LEU A 402 -37.55 -14.90 37.23
C LEU A 402 -36.18 -15.49 37.55
#